data_AF-A0A847TTQ2-F1
#
_entry.id   AF-A0A847TTQ2-F1
#
_cell.length_a   1.000
_cell.length_b   1.000
_cell.length_c   1.000
_cell.angle_alpha   90.00
_cell.angle_beta   90.00
_cell.angle_gamma   90.00
#
_symmetry.space_group_name_H-M   'P 1'
#
loop_
_entity.id
_entity.type
_entity.pdbx_description
1 polymer ?
#
loop_
_entity_poly.entity_id
_entity_poly.type
_entity_poly.pdbx_seq_one_letter_code
_entity_poly.pdbx_strand_id
1 'polypeptide(L)'
;MYDAVNQNNEGNLQKVAVSAKKWNEENGKPVNSYHMVMMAYKYFQNDAPANASTHEHMSNFMKKLPQYVHEKTKEPVYEERIDRGMSRKEKREAAQKAWKASKKIEEAEHLKEEGKTQEAKEKYREVYGDGFR
;
A
#
# COMPACT_ATOMS: atom_id res chain seq x y z
N MET A 1 12.57 -13.34 -8.81
CA MET A 1 12.74 -12.78 -7.44
C MET A 1 11.41 -12.36 -6.83
N TYR A 2 10.60 -11.55 -7.53
CA TYR A 2 9.23 -11.22 -7.11
C TYR A 2 8.36 -12.44 -6.77
N ASP A 3 8.31 -13.44 -7.65
CA ASP A 3 7.48 -14.63 -7.44
C ASP A 3 7.89 -15.45 -6.22
N ALA A 4 9.20 -15.54 -5.94
CA ALA A 4 9.70 -16.23 -4.75
C ALA A 4 9.27 -15.50 -3.47
N VAL A 5 9.36 -14.16 -3.43
CA VAL A 5 8.86 -13.40 -2.27
C VAL A 5 7.35 -13.52 -2.14
N ASN A 6 6.61 -13.53 -3.25
CA ASN A 6 5.17 -13.74 -3.23
C ASN A 6 4.79 -15.13 -2.70
N GLN A 7 5.48 -16.19 -3.14
CA GLN A 7 5.28 -17.55 -2.66
C GLN A 7 5.61 -17.70 -1.17
N ASN A 8 6.73 -17.13 -0.72
CA ASN A 8 7.14 -17.13 0.70
C ASN A 8 6.17 -16.38 1.62
N ASN A 9 5.31 -15.53 1.05
CA ASN A 9 4.28 -14.78 1.76
C ASN A 9 2.86 -15.22 1.34
N GLU A 10 2.70 -16.47 0.92
CA GLU A 10 1.39 -17.10 0.63
C GLU A 10 0.52 -16.32 -0.39
N GLY A 11 1.16 -15.65 -1.34
CA GLY A 11 0.48 -14.84 -2.35
C GLY A 11 -0.01 -13.47 -1.84
N ASN A 12 0.26 -13.10 -0.58
CA ASN A 12 -0.20 -11.84 0.01
C ASN A 12 0.42 -10.61 -0.67
N LEU A 13 1.65 -10.74 -1.18
CA LEU A 13 2.31 -9.68 -1.92
C LEU A 13 1.50 -9.26 -3.14
N GLN A 14 1.06 -10.22 -3.95
CA GLN A 14 0.23 -9.93 -5.11
C GLN A 14 -1.10 -9.30 -4.73
N LYS A 15 -1.76 -9.79 -3.67
CA LYS A 15 -3.03 -9.22 -3.18
C LYS A 15 -2.86 -7.77 -2.75
N VAL A 16 -1.84 -7.46 -1.96
CA VAL A 16 -1.53 -6.08 -1.52
C VAL A 16 -1.18 -5.20 -2.71
N ALA A 17 -0.37 -5.68 -3.66
CA ALA A 17 0.00 -4.93 -4.85
C ALA A 17 -1.20 -4.58 -5.74
N VAL A 18 -2.18 -5.49 -5.88
CA VAL A 18 -3.43 -5.24 -6.61
C VAL A 18 -4.27 -4.19 -5.90
N SER A 19 -4.46 -4.31 -4.58
CA SER A 19 -5.21 -3.33 -3.79
C SER A 19 -4.55 -1.95 -3.82
N ALA A 20 -3.22 -1.89 -3.71
CA ALA A 20 -2.44 -0.66 -3.80
C ALA A 20 -2.58 0.02 -5.18
N LYS A 21 -2.55 -0.78 -6.26
CA LYS A 21 -2.80 -0.27 -7.62
C LYS A 21 -4.21 0.30 -7.73
N LYS A 22 -5.22 -0.39 -7.20
CA LYS A 22 -6.61 0.05 -7.25
C LYS A 22 -6.80 1.39 -6.53
N TRP A 23 -6.30 1.50 -5.29
CA TRP A 23 -6.29 2.78 -4.56
C TRP A 23 -5.62 3.88 -5.39
N ASN A 24 -4.46 3.58 -5.99
CA ASN A 24 -3.73 4.54 -6.81
C ASN A 24 -4.56 5.00 -8.03
N GLU A 25 -5.28 4.09 -8.70
CA GLU A 25 -6.17 4.43 -9.81
C GLU A 25 -7.33 5.32 -9.38
N GLU A 26 -8.03 4.97 -8.29
CA GLU A 26 -9.15 5.74 -7.73
C GLU A 26 -8.71 7.14 -7.26
N ASN A 27 -7.43 7.33 -6.95
CA ASN A 27 -6.87 8.60 -6.48
C ASN A 27 -6.17 9.42 -7.59
N GLY A 28 -6.44 9.10 -8.87
CA GLY A 28 -5.93 9.84 -10.02
C GLY A 28 -4.50 9.45 -10.42
N LYS A 29 -4.08 8.22 -10.12
CA LYS A 29 -2.78 7.62 -10.46
C LYS A 29 -1.58 8.51 -10.07
N PRO A 30 -1.48 8.94 -8.80
CA PRO A 30 -0.38 9.79 -8.35
C PRO A 30 1.00 9.12 -8.46
N VAL A 31 1.05 7.78 -8.54
CA VAL A 31 2.27 7.01 -8.71
C VAL A 31 2.13 6.06 -9.91
N ASN A 32 3.21 5.80 -10.63
CA ASN A 32 3.22 4.77 -11.67
C ASN A 32 2.87 3.40 -11.09
N SER A 33 2.01 2.63 -11.77
CA SER A 33 1.54 1.33 -11.29
C SER A 33 2.66 0.32 -11.03
N TYR A 34 3.74 0.32 -11.81
CA TYR A 34 4.90 -0.53 -11.55
C TYR A 34 5.65 -0.09 -10.29
N HIS A 35 5.82 1.22 -10.09
CA HIS A 35 6.41 1.76 -8.86
C HIS A 35 5.58 1.39 -7.61
N MET A 36 4.24 1.41 -7.71
CA MET A 36 3.36 0.90 -6.64
C MET A 36 3.61 -0.57 -6.29
N VAL A 37 3.74 -1.43 -7.30
CA VAL A 37 4.04 -2.87 -7.10
C VAL A 37 5.41 -3.04 -6.42
N MET A 38 6.40 -2.23 -6.79
CA MET A 38 7.73 -2.31 -6.22
C MET A 38 7.80 -1.77 -4.79
N MET A 39 6.96 -0.80 -4.43
CA MET A 39 6.77 -0.42 -3.03
C MET A 39 6.11 -1.54 -2.21
N ALA A 40 5.12 -2.25 -2.77
CA ALA A 40 4.55 -3.43 -2.10
C ALA A 40 5.60 -4.54 -1.95
N TYR A 41 6.40 -4.79 -2.98
CA TYR A 41 7.53 -5.72 -2.90
C TYR A 41 8.51 -5.34 -1.79
N LYS A 42 8.90 -4.06 -1.70
CA LYS A 42 9.78 -3.54 -0.65
C LYS A 42 9.20 -3.76 0.75
N TYR A 43 7.89 -3.57 0.92
CA TYR A 43 7.21 -3.86 2.19
C TYR A 43 7.37 -5.33 2.60
N PHE A 44 7.14 -6.26 1.67
CA PHE A 44 7.28 -7.69 1.94
C PHE A 44 8.73 -8.16 2.16
N GLN A 45 9.71 -7.40 1.69
CA GLN A 45 11.12 -7.70 1.98
C GLN A 45 11.57 -7.23 3.36
N ASN A 46 11.05 -6.10 3.86
CA ASN A 46 11.66 -5.41 5.01
C ASN A 46 10.75 -5.30 6.23
N ASP A 47 9.44 -5.27 6.00
CA ASP A 47 8.49 -4.70 6.96
C ASP A 47 7.25 -5.57 7.19
N ALA A 48 7.03 -6.60 6.38
CA ALA A 48 5.89 -7.49 6.49
C ALA A 48 6.09 -8.48 7.65
N PRO A 49 5.22 -8.48 8.67
CA PRO A 49 5.27 -9.49 9.73
C PRO A 49 4.78 -10.84 9.20
N ALA A 50 5.52 -11.92 9.50
CA ALA A 50 5.29 -13.25 8.92
C ALA A 50 3.88 -13.83 9.19
N ASN A 51 3.27 -13.50 10.33
CA ASN A 51 2.01 -14.09 10.77
C ASN A 51 0.80 -13.15 10.60
N ALA A 52 0.93 -12.08 9.79
CA ALA A 52 -0.19 -11.19 9.53
C ALA A 52 -1.15 -11.74 8.47
N SER A 53 -2.42 -11.48 8.67
CA SER A 53 -3.45 -11.67 7.66
C SER A 53 -3.23 -10.74 6.46
N THR A 54 -3.83 -11.08 5.31
CA THR A 54 -3.82 -10.19 4.13
C THR A 54 -4.35 -8.78 4.46
N HIS A 55 -5.38 -8.68 5.31
CA HIS A 55 -5.95 -7.40 5.72
C HIS A 55 -4.94 -6.56 6.52
N GLU A 56 -4.26 -7.17 7.50
CA GLU A 56 -3.23 -6.49 8.27
C GLU A 56 -2.06 -6.05 7.38
N HIS A 57 -1.66 -6.87 6.41
CA HIS A 57 -0.66 -6.47 5.42
C HIS A 57 -1.11 -5.26 4.59
N MET A 58 -2.37 -5.23 4.15
CA MET A 58 -2.93 -4.10 3.42
C MET A 58 -2.95 -2.83 4.27
N SER A 59 -3.40 -2.91 5.53
CA SER A 59 -3.40 -1.77 6.45
C SER A 59 -1.99 -1.26 6.73
N ASN A 60 -1.07 -2.17 7.06
CA ASN A 60 0.32 -1.85 7.35
C ASN A 60 1.04 -1.23 6.15
N PHE A 61 0.81 -1.77 4.95
CA PHE A 61 1.34 -1.19 3.72
C PHE A 61 0.81 0.23 3.50
N MET A 62 -0.51 0.46 3.62
CA MET A 62 -1.09 1.80 3.43
C MET A 62 -0.57 2.81 4.46
N LYS A 63 -0.34 2.37 5.71
CA LYS A 63 0.28 3.18 6.74
C LYS A 63 1.73 3.58 6.40
N LYS A 64 2.50 2.70 5.74
CA LYS A 64 3.87 2.98 5.29
C LYS A 64 3.96 3.67 3.92
N LEU A 65 2.90 3.65 3.13
CA LEU A 65 2.89 4.20 1.78
C LEU A 65 3.38 5.66 1.67
N PRO A 66 3.01 6.60 2.57
CA PRO A 66 3.52 7.97 2.51
C PRO A 66 5.05 8.04 2.58
N GLN A 67 5.65 7.21 3.43
CA GLN A 67 7.09 7.08 3.57
C GLN A 67 7.69 6.48 2.28
N TYR A 68 7.13 5.38 1.77
CA TYR A 68 7.65 4.72 0.58
C TYR A 68 7.62 5.59 -0.69
N VAL A 69 6.62 6.47 -0.82
CA VAL A 69 6.55 7.44 -1.94
C VAL A 69 7.75 8.40 -1.93
N HIS A 70 8.24 8.77 -0.75
CA HIS A 70 9.41 9.63 -0.61
C HIS A 70 10.73 8.88 -0.77
N GLU A 71 10.74 7.61 -0.43
CA GLU A 71 11.93 6.78 -0.49
C GLU A 71 12.31 6.39 -1.91
N LYS A 72 13.60 6.06 -2.06
CA LYS A 72 14.09 5.45 -3.29
C LYS A 72 13.49 4.04 -3.39
N THR A 73 12.95 3.73 -4.56
CA THR A 73 12.49 2.39 -4.91
C THR A 73 13.31 1.89 -6.09
N LYS A 74 13.85 0.68 -5.94
CA LYS A 74 14.61 -0.02 -6.97
C LYS A 74 13.81 -1.22 -7.46
N GLU A 75 13.98 -1.60 -8.72
CA GLU A 75 13.48 -2.89 -9.20
C GLU A 75 14.44 -4.03 -8.81
N PRO A 76 13.95 -5.27 -8.64
CA PRO A 76 14.72 -6.36 -8.03
C PRO A 76 15.65 -7.12 -8.98
N VAL A 77 15.63 -6.84 -10.28
CA VAL A 77 16.42 -7.57 -11.30
C VAL A 77 17.75 -6.87 -11.58
N TYR A 78 17.74 -5.58 -11.88
CA TYR A 78 18.92 -4.78 -12.24
C TYR A 78 19.25 -3.68 -11.22
N GLU A 79 18.50 -3.60 -10.11
CA GLU A 79 18.57 -2.55 -9.10
C GLU A 79 18.37 -1.11 -9.60
N GLU A 80 17.72 -0.94 -10.75
CA GLU A 80 17.46 0.36 -11.33
C GLU A 80 16.43 1.15 -10.53
N ARG A 81 16.65 2.48 -10.45
CA ARG A 81 15.73 3.37 -9.74
C ARG A 81 14.49 3.65 -10.58
N ILE A 82 13.34 3.32 -10.03
CA ILE A 82 12.01 3.45 -10.67
C ILE A 82 11.36 4.79 -10.31
N ASP A 83 11.79 5.42 -9.22
CA ASP A 83 11.21 6.65 -8.70
C ASP A 83 11.63 7.93 -9.47
N ARG A 84 12.33 7.76 -10.60
CA ARG A 84 12.80 8.86 -11.47
C ARG A 84 11.67 9.55 -12.24
N GLY A 85 10.51 8.89 -12.38
CA GLY A 85 9.36 9.42 -13.11
C GLY A 85 8.53 10.47 -12.38
N MET A 86 8.85 10.81 -11.12
CA MET A 86 8.14 11.83 -10.34
C MET A 86 9.05 12.99 -9.96
N SER A 87 8.59 14.21 -10.26
CA SER A 87 9.15 15.45 -9.72
C SER A 87 8.97 15.54 -8.19
N ARG A 88 9.72 16.45 -7.56
CA ARG A 88 9.57 16.71 -6.11
C ARG A 88 8.15 17.14 -5.73
N LYS A 89 7.46 17.87 -6.61
CA LYS A 89 6.09 18.32 -6.39
C LYS A 89 5.13 17.14 -6.43
N GLU A 90 5.21 16.32 -7.47
CA GLU A 90 4.38 15.11 -7.61
C GLU A 90 4.59 14.14 -6.45
N LYS A 91 5.83 13.94 -5.99
CA LYS A 91 6.11 13.12 -4.80
C LYS A 91 5.41 13.65 -3.54
N ARG A 92 5.41 14.97 -3.33
CA ARG A 92 4.71 15.58 -2.18
C ARG A 92 3.20 15.40 -2.28
N GLU A 93 2.63 15.60 -3.46
CA GLU A 93 1.18 15.42 -3.69
C GLU A 93 0.77 13.96 -3.52
N ALA A 94 1.55 13.02 -4.07
CA ALA A 94 1.34 11.59 -3.91
C ALA A 94 1.44 11.15 -2.44
N ALA A 95 2.46 11.63 -1.71
CA ALA A 95 2.63 11.34 -0.30
C ALA A 95 1.49 11.94 0.55
N GLN A 96 1.00 13.13 0.21
CA GLN A 96 -0.15 13.73 0.90
C GLN A 96 -1.43 12.92 0.70
N LYS A 97 -1.68 12.41 -0.52
CA LYS A 97 -2.81 11.50 -0.78
C LYS A 97 -2.66 10.20 0.00
N ALA A 98 -1.48 9.59 -0.01
CA ALA A 98 -1.18 8.40 0.78
C ALA A 98 -1.37 8.66 2.29
N TRP A 99 -0.99 9.83 2.78
CA TRP A 99 -1.13 10.19 4.20
C TRP A 99 -2.60 10.29 4.62
N LYS A 100 -3.45 10.89 3.77
CA LYS A 100 -4.90 10.91 4.00
C LYS A 100 -5.48 9.49 4.06
N ALA A 101 -5.02 8.60 3.18
CA ALA A 101 -5.43 7.19 3.20
C ALA A 101 -4.96 6.49 4.48
N SER A 102 -3.71 6.69 4.90
CA SER A 102 -3.18 6.17 6.18
C SER A 102 -4.04 6.59 7.37
N LYS A 103 -4.46 7.86 7.42
CA LYS A 103 -5.32 8.36 8.51
C LYS A 103 -6.68 7.68 8.57
N LYS A 104 -7.28 7.39 7.41
CA LYS A 104 -8.55 6.64 7.35
C LYS A 104 -8.37 5.18 7.79
N ILE A 105 -7.23 4.56 7.48
CA ILE A 105 -6.92 3.21 7.95
C ILE A 105 -6.75 3.19 9.47
N GLU A 106 -6.02 4.15 10.05
CA GLU A 106 -5.87 4.29 11.50
C GLU A 106 -7.24 4.47 12.19
N GLU A 107 -8.10 5.32 11.62
CA GLU A 107 -9.47 5.52 12.13
C GLU A 107 -10.29 4.22 12.05
N ALA A 108 -10.21 3.49 10.93
CA ALA A 108 -10.90 2.22 10.75
C ALA A 108 -10.45 1.15 11.76
N GLU A 109 -9.16 1.10 12.07
CA GLU A 109 -8.60 0.20 13.09
C GLU A 109 -9.10 0.55 14.49
N HIS A 110 -9.10 1.83 14.86
CA HIS A 110 -9.63 2.29 16.14
C HIS A 110 -11.12 1.94 16.29
N LEU A 111 -11.94 2.18 15.27
CA LEU A 111 -13.36 1.83 15.27
C LEU A 111 -13.57 0.31 15.42
N LYS A 112 -12.70 -0.50 14.80
CA LYS A 112 -12.74 -1.96 14.94
C LYS A 112 -12.42 -2.39 16.38
N GLU A 113 -11.43 -1.76 17.02
CA GLU A 113 -11.06 -2.02 18.41
C GLU A 113 -12.18 -1.66 19.40
N GLU A 114 -12.93 -0.58 19.11
CA GLU A 114 -14.13 -0.20 19.86
C GLU A 114 -15.36 -1.10 19.60
N GLY A 115 -15.23 -2.11 18.73
CA GLY A 115 -16.33 -2.99 18.34
C GLY A 115 -17.30 -2.40 17.31
N LYS A 116 -17.05 -1.18 16.81
CA LYS A 116 -17.87 -0.48 15.81
C LYS A 116 -17.56 -0.99 14.40
N THR A 117 -17.87 -2.27 14.18
CA THR A 117 -17.43 -3.02 13.00
C THR A 117 -17.96 -2.46 11.67
N GLN A 118 -19.20 -1.95 11.64
CA GLN A 118 -19.76 -1.41 10.39
C GLN A 118 -19.10 -0.08 10.00
N GLU A 119 -18.89 0.82 10.97
CA GLU A 119 -18.21 2.10 10.77
C GLU A 119 -16.76 1.87 10.32
N ALA A 120 -16.07 0.89 10.93
CA ALA A 120 -14.73 0.48 10.49
C ALA A 120 -14.73 0.02 9.01
N LYS A 121 -15.71 -0.80 8.60
CA LYS A 121 -15.84 -1.26 7.21
C LYS A 121 -16.08 -0.11 6.23
N GLU A 122 -16.87 0.89 6.61
CA GLU A 122 -17.10 2.08 5.79
C GLU A 122 -15.79 2.85 5.57
N LYS A 123 -15.01 3.06 6.63
CA LYS A 123 -13.70 3.72 6.53
C LYS A 123 -12.70 2.95 5.66
N TYR A 124 -12.70 1.62 5.75
CA TYR A 124 -11.89 0.81 4.84
C TYR A 124 -12.34 0.91 3.38
N ARG A 125 -13.65 0.97 3.11
CA ARG A 125 -14.18 1.17 1.75
C ARG A 125 -13.80 2.52 1.16
N GLU A 126 -13.73 3.57 1.98
CA GLU A 126 -13.24 4.87 1.53
C GLU A 126 -11.78 4.86 1.05
N VAL A 127 -11.00 3.83 1.39
CA VAL A 127 -9.60 3.66 0.97
C VAL A 127 -9.44 2.61 -0.11
N TYR A 128 -10.05 1.44 0.05
CA TYR A 128 -9.87 0.30 -0.86
C TYR A 128 -10.93 0.24 -1.98
N GLY A 129 -11.92 1.13 -1.92
CA GLY A 129 -13.07 1.20 -2.81
C GLY A 129 -14.14 0.15 -2.50
N ASP A 130 -15.24 0.19 -3.25
CA ASP A 130 -16.47 -0.60 -3.02
C ASP A 130 -16.29 -2.13 -3.10
N GLY A 131 -15.14 -2.58 -3.60
CA GLY A 131 -14.78 -4.00 -3.65
C GLY A 131 -14.37 -4.58 -2.29
N PHE A 132 -14.18 -3.75 -1.27
CA PHE A 132 -13.85 -4.18 0.09
C PHE A 132 -15.08 -4.73 0.82
N ARG A 133 -15.03 -6.03 1.18
CA ARG A 133 -16.14 -6.79 1.78
C ARG A 133 -15.80 -7.27 3.19
#